data_AF-A0A1V6J3H3-F1
#
_entry.id   AF-A0A1V6J3H3-F1
#
_cell.length_a   1.000
_cell.length_b   1.000
_cell.length_c   1.000
_cell.angle_alpha   90.00
_cell.angle_beta   90.00
_cell.angle_gamma   90.00
#
_symmetry.space_group_name_H-M   'P 1'
#
loop_
_entity.id
_entity.type
_entity.pdbx_description
1 polymer ?
#
loop_
_entity_poly.entity_id
_entity_poly.type
_entity_poly.pdbx_seq_one_letter_code
_entity_poly.pdbx_strand_id
1 'polypeptide(L)'
;MDNLQKSFFGPRLFVIAALAVAAWALVYKTGVASTDEAGIVLALPARVGPWEGVELLFCTDRNCNRQYAANAVPDNAQCPNCGAPLSNMNWAERSMLPADTGLVRKYYSLPNGTSGVHATIVLSGDDRSSIHRPQVCMTAAGHEIVSSRLIHVPLPNRAEPLEIMVLEMTRSYRDENGNPADLNTYYAYWFVGKGRETASHLKRMFWMGYDRVVHGVSHRWAYIALSGPRNPANENHLQAIATFASQLHPALLKPE
;
A
#
# COMPACT_ATOMS: atom_id res chain seq x y z
N MET A 1 27.44 25.70 -49.03
CA MET A 1 26.40 25.98 -48.02
C MET A 1 25.14 25.31 -48.52
N ASP A 2 24.92 24.08 -48.07
CA ASP A 2 23.84 23.23 -48.57
C ASP A 2 22.69 23.28 -47.57
N ASN A 3 21.55 23.85 -47.98
CA ASN A 3 20.37 23.96 -47.15
C ASN A 3 19.64 22.62 -47.14
N LEU A 4 19.89 21.83 -46.10
CA LEU A 4 19.06 20.70 -45.69
C LEU A 4 17.66 21.22 -45.33
N GLN A 5 16.83 21.40 -46.35
CA GLN A 5 15.40 21.65 -46.20
C GLN A 5 14.76 20.33 -45.73
N LYS A 6 14.85 20.04 -44.42
CA LYS A 6 14.21 18.87 -43.82
C LYS A 6 12.71 18.94 -44.12
N SER A 7 12.21 17.99 -44.90
CA SER A 7 10.80 17.87 -45.23
C SER A 7 9.96 17.75 -43.95
N PHE A 8 9.23 18.80 -43.61
CA PHE A 8 8.26 18.82 -42.51
C PHE A 8 7.00 17.99 -42.82
N PHE A 9 6.89 17.45 -44.04
CA PHE A 9 5.70 16.73 -44.51
C PHE A 9 5.57 15.34 -43.90
N GLY A 10 6.69 14.59 -43.82
CA GLY A 10 6.73 13.27 -43.18
C GLY A 10 6.34 13.29 -41.69
N PRO A 11 6.92 14.19 -40.87
CA PRO A 11 6.54 14.33 -39.47
C PRO A 11 5.06 14.70 -39.27
N ARG A 12 4.49 15.57 -40.12
CA ARG A 12 3.09 15.98 -40.04
C ARG A 12 2.13 14.84 -40.39
N LEU A 13 2.41 14.10 -41.46
CA LEU A 13 1.64 12.92 -41.84
C LEU A 13 1.69 11.84 -40.76
N PHE A 14 2.85 11.62 -40.17
CA PHE A 14 3.00 10.71 -39.03
C PHE A 14 2.13 11.13 -37.84
N VAL A 15 2.15 12.42 -37.46
CA VAL A 15 1.32 12.93 -36.34
C VAL A 15 -0.17 12.79 -36.66
N ILE A 16 -0.60 13.11 -37.88
CA ILE A 16 -2.01 12.97 -38.31
C ILE A 16 -2.44 11.50 -38.26
N ALA A 17 -1.61 10.59 -38.80
CA ALA A 17 -1.89 9.16 -38.76
C ALA A 17 -1.96 8.64 -37.31
N ALA A 18 -1.03 9.06 -36.45
CA ALA A 18 -1.01 8.69 -35.04
C ALA A 18 -2.27 9.18 -34.31
N LEU A 19 -2.70 10.43 -34.56
CA LEU A 19 -3.92 10.99 -33.98
C LEU A 19 -5.18 10.28 -34.50
N ALA A 20 -5.24 9.94 -35.79
CA ALA A 20 -6.36 9.19 -36.37
C ALA A 20 -6.46 7.77 -35.78
N VAL A 21 -5.32 7.08 -35.61
CA VAL A 21 -5.27 5.76 -34.95
C VAL A 21 -5.66 5.87 -33.48
N ALA A 22 -5.20 6.90 -32.77
CA ALA A 22 -5.59 7.14 -31.38
C ALA A 22 -7.09 7.45 -31.25
N ALA A 23 -7.65 8.27 -32.13
CA ALA A 23 -9.09 8.57 -32.17
C ALA A 23 -9.91 7.31 -32.49
N TRP A 24 -9.48 6.51 -33.46
CA TRP A 24 -10.10 5.23 -33.77
C TRP A 24 -10.05 4.29 -32.55
N ALA A 25 -8.90 4.14 -31.91
CA ALA A 25 -8.76 3.34 -30.70
C ALA A 25 -9.67 3.87 -29.57
N LEU A 26 -9.78 5.18 -29.39
CA LEU A 26 -10.66 5.80 -28.40
C LEU A 26 -12.15 5.63 -28.70
N VAL A 27 -12.56 5.44 -29.96
CA VAL A 27 -13.97 5.20 -30.32
C VAL A 27 -14.31 3.72 -30.21
N TYR A 28 -13.40 2.83 -30.62
CA TYR A 28 -13.69 1.41 -30.78
C TYR A 28 -13.10 0.50 -29.68
N LYS A 29 -12.17 0.98 -28.84
CA LYS A 29 -11.67 0.30 -27.64
C LYS A 29 -12.15 0.96 -26.33
N THR A 30 -13.36 1.50 -26.30
CA THR A 30 -13.93 2.17 -25.11
C THR A 30 -14.31 1.21 -23.98
N GLY A 31 -14.45 -0.09 -24.27
CA GLY A 31 -14.71 -1.10 -23.26
C GLY A 31 -13.45 -1.47 -22.50
N VAL A 32 -13.11 -0.72 -21.46
CA VAL A 32 -12.17 -1.23 -20.45
C VAL A 32 -12.99 -2.04 -19.45
N ALA A 33 -12.85 -3.37 -19.49
CA ALA A 33 -13.49 -4.23 -18.50
C ALA A 33 -12.80 -4.03 -17.14
N SER A 34 -13.53 -3.54 -16.15
CA SER A 34 -13.12 -3.67 -14.75
C SER A 34 -13.17 -5.14 -14.38
N THR A 35 -12.10 -5.63 -13.76
CA THR A 35 -12.04 -7.00 -13.25
C THR A 35 -11.89 -6.95 -11.75
N ASP A 36 -12.58 -7.83 -11.03
CA ASP A 36 -12.46 -7.97 -9.57
C ASP A 36 -11.22 -8.75 -9.13
N GLU A 37 -10.39 -9.13 -10.08
CA GLU A 37 -9.16 -9.87 -9.82
C GLU A 37 -8.10 -8.96 -9.19
N ALA A 38 -8.01 -9.02 -7.87
CA ALA A 38 -6.80 -8.75 -7.13
C ALA A 38 -5.97 -10.05 -7.09
N GLY A 39 -4.68 -9.98 -7.43
CA GLY A 39 -3.73 -11.10 -7.26
C GLY A 39 -3.48 -11.49 -5.80
N ILE A 40 -4.30 -11.01 -4.85
CA ILE A 40 -4.18 -11.25 -3.42
C ILE A 40 -5.53 -11.57 -2.77
N VAL A 41 -5.48 -12.24 -1.62
CA VAL A 41 -6.60 -12.36 -0.68
C VAL A 41 -6.65 -11.11 0.21
N LEU A 42 -7.82 -10.52 0.41
CA LEU A 42 -8.03 -9.43 1.37
C LEU A 42 -8.16 -9.99 2.80
N ALA A 43 -7.12 -10.67 3.27
CA ALA A 43 -7.06 -11.24 4.60
C ALA A 43 -5.61 -11.26 5.09
N LEU A 44 -5.43 -11.07 6.38
CA LEU A 44 -4.15 -11.22 7.06
C LEU A 44 -4.23 -12.46 7.97
N PRO A 45 -3.27 -13.40 7.90
CA PRO A 45 -3.33 -14.64 8.66
C PRO A 45 -3.22 -14.36 10.17
N ALA A 46 -3.79 -15.23 11.01
CA ALA A 46 -3.68 -15.08 12.47
C ALA A 46 -2.22 -15.21 12.96
N ARG A 47 -1.37 -15.92 12.21
CA ARG A 47 0.06 -16.07 12.49
C ARG A 47 0.90 -15.89 11.23
N VAL A 48 2.09 -15.32 11.39
CA VAL A 48 3.12 -15.22 10.34
C VAL A 48 4.40 -15.74 10.97
N GLY A 49 4.80 -16.98 10.67
CA GLY A 49 5.89 -17.63 11.39
C GLY A 49 5.70 -17.56 12.92
N PRO A 50 6.64 -16.99 13.69
CA PRO A 50 6.53 -16.85 15.15
C PRO A 50 5.64 -15.67 15.60
N TRP A 51 5.14 -14.85 14.69
CA TRP A 51 4.37 -13.65 15.00
C TRP A 51 2.89 -13.98 15.17
N GLU A 52 2.28 -13.48 16.25
CA GLU A 52 0.85 -13.57 16.50
C GLU A 52 0.15 -12.26 16.16
N GLY A 53 -0.86 -12.33 15.30
CA GLY A 53 -1.58 -11.18 14.76
C GLY A 53 -2.92 -10.97 15.44
N VAL A 54 -3.15 -9.76 15.94
CA VAL A 54 -4.45 -9.31 16.45
C VAL A 54 -5.04 -8.24 15.54
N GLU A 55 -6.34 -8.33 15.28
CA GLU A 55 -7.06 -7.31 14.50
C GLU A 55 -7.13 -5.99 15.25
N LEU A 56 -7.02 -4.89 14.51
CA LEU A 56 -7.20 -3.55 15.06
C LEU A 56 -8.55 -3.00 14.63
N LEU A 57 -9.31 -2.59 15.63
CA LEU A 57 -10.61 -1.99 15.48
C LEU A 57 -10.55 -0.51 15.87
N PHE A 58 -11.28 0.33 15.14
CA PHE A 58 -11.30 1.77 15.30
C PHE A 58 -12.73 2.24 15.54
N CYS A 59 -12.89 3.16 16.47
CA CYS A 59 -14.14 3.84 16.71
C CYS A 59 -14.50 4.71 15.50
N THR A 60 -15.74 4.56 14.99
CA THR A 60 -16.23 5.31 13.84
C THR A 60 -16.72 6.71 14.17
N ASP A 61 -16.82 7.05 15.46
CA ASP A 61 -17.12 8.40 15.90
C ASP A 61 -15.93 9.35 15.68
N ARG A 62 -16.19 10.47 14.98
CA ARG A 62 -15.20 11.47 14.58
C ARG A 62 -14.43 12.08 15.75
N ASN A 63 -15.06 12.21 16.91
CA ASN A 63 -14.47 12.86 18.07
C ASN A 63 -13.74 11.87 18.97
N CYS A 64 -14.19 10.62 19.03
CA CYS A 64 -13.56 9.59 19.85
C CYS A 64 -12.25 9.05 19.25
N ASN A 65 -12.26 8.63 17.97
CA ASN A 65 -11.10 8.10 17.22
C ASN A 65 -10.21 7.07 17.97
N ARG A 66 -10.74 6.37 18.99
CA ARG A 66 -9.97 5.36 19.73
C ARG A 66 -9.75 4.10 18.89
N GLN A 67 -8.60 3.48 19.13
CA GLN A 67 -8.21 2.19 18.56
C GLN A 67 -8.21 1.13 19.67
N TYR A 68 -8.65 -0.07 19.32
CA TYR A 68 -8.66 -1.24 20.20
C TYR A 68 -8.10 -2.46 19.48
N ALA A 69 -7.47 -3.35 20.24
CA ALA A 69 -7.23 -4.71 19.76
C ALA A 69 -8.55 -5.49 19.84
N ALA A 70 -8.88 -6.26 18.80
CA ALA A 70 -10.16 -6.96 18.73
C ALA A 70 -10.40 -7.91 19.91
N ASN A 71 -9.35 -8.55 20.43
CA ASN A 71 -9.43 -9.41 21.61
C ASN A 71 -9.64 -8.68 22.94
N ALA A 72 -9.56 -7.35 22.96
CA ALA A 72 -9.73 -6.52 24.14
C ALA A 72 -11.11 -5.82 24.19
N VAL A 73 -11.96 -6.04 23.19
CA VAL A 73 -13.31 -5.48 23.12
C VAL A 73 -14.34 -6.60 23.24
N PRO A 74 -15.47 -6.37 23.94
CA PRO A 74 -16.59 -7.30 23.93
C PRO A 74 -17.12 -7.59 22.51
N ASP A 75 -17.69 -8.78 22.32
CA ASP A 75 -18.17 -9.27 21.01
C ASP A 75 -19.31 -8.43 20.38
N ASN A 76 -19.81 -7.40 21.06
CA ASN A 76 -20.86 -6.52 20.54
C ASN A 76 -20.34 -5.48 19.53
N ALA A 77 -19.03 -5.44 19.26
CA ALA A 77 -18.37 -4.51 18.34
C ALA A 77 -18.67 -3.02 18.62
N GLN A 78 -18.93 -2.66 19.89
CA GLN A 78 -19.14 -1.29 20.32
C GLN A 78 -17.92 -0.73 21.02
N CYS A 79 -17.64 0.55 20.81
CA CYS A 79 -16.55 1.28 21.44
C CYS A 79 -16.80 1.40 22.95
N PRO A 80 -15.94 0.85 23.82
CA PRO A 80 -16.12 0.93 25.28
C PRO A 80 -16.13 2.36 25.84
N ASN A 81 -15.62 3.34 25.09
CA ASN A 81 -15.53 4.73 25.54
C ASN A 81 -16.77 5.58 25.22
N CYS A 82 -17.43 5.34 24.08
CA CYS A 82 -18.53 6.19 23.62
C CYS A 82 -19.75 5.44 23.04
N GLY A 83 -19.70 4.10 22.97
CA GLY A 83 -20.79 3.25 22.47
C GLY A 83 -20.93 3.21 20.94
N ALA A 84 -20.18 4.02 20.19
CA ALA A 84 -20.22 3.99 18.73
C ALA A 84 -19.70 2.66 18.17
N PRO A 85 -20.10 2.24 16.95
CA PRO A 85 -19.58 1.03 16.33
C PRO A 85 -18.06 1.07 16.15
N LEU A 86 -17.46 -0.12 16.20
CA LEU A 86 -16.09 -0.34 15.82
C LEU A 86 -15.99 -0.88 14.39
N SER A 87 -14.94 -0.48 13.67
CA SER A 87 -14.70 -0.88 12.28
C SER A 87 -13.20 -1.08 12.03
N ASN A 88 -12.84 -1.67 10.89
CA ASN A 88 -11.46 -1.81 10.41
C ASN A 88 -10.83 -0.48 9.92
N MET A 89 -11.64 0.57 9.77
CA MET A 89 -11.25 1.93 9.41
C MET A 89 -11.70 2.91 10.48
N ASN A 90 -10.88 3.93 10.76
CA ASN A 90 -11.34 5.07 11.52
C ASN A 90 -12.24 5.98 10.66
N TRP A 91 -12.88 6.97 11.31
CA TRP A 91 -13.78 7.90 10.62
C TRP A 91 -13.11 8.64 9.45
N ALA A 92 -11.88 9.11 9.64
CA ALA A 92 -11.17 9.90 8.63
C ALA A 92 -10.85 9.06 7.39
N GLU A 93 -10.33 7.84 7.57
CA GLU A 93 -10.08 6.89 6.50
C GLU A 93 -11.37 6.56 5.75
N ARG A 94 -12.45 6.22 6.47
CA ARG A 94 -13.74 5.90 5.85
C ARG A 94 -14.33 7.09 5.07
N SER A 95 -14.07 8.31 5.52
CA SER A 95 -14.59 9.53 4.87
C SER A 95 -13.78 9.94 3.65
N MET A 96 -12.50 9.56 3.57
CA MET A 96 -11.61 9.92 2.46
C MET A 96 -11.48 8.83 1.41
N LEU A 97 -11.63 7.56 1.79
CA LEU A 97 -11.48 6.43 0.88
C LEU A 97 -12.78 6.16 0.11
N PRO A 98 -12.70 5.75 -1.16
CA PRO A 98 -13.85 5.22 -1.90
C PRO A 98 -14.57 4.10 -1.14
N ALA A 99 -15.90 4.06 -1.25
CA ALA A 99 -16.75 3.14 -0.50
C ALA A 99 -16.45 1.65 -0.77
N ASP A 100 -15.89 1.34 -1.94
CA ASP A 100 -15.50 0.02 -2.42
C ASP A 100 -14.04 -0.36 -2.09
N THR A 101 -13.35 0.48 -1.30
CA THR A 101 -12.00 0.20 -0.81
C THR A 101 -12.02 -0.92 0.22
N GLY A 102 -11.33 -2.01 -0.09
CA GLY A 102 -11.05 -3.05 0.90
C GLY A 102 -9.90 -2.63 1.80
N LEU A 103 -10.03 -2.79 3.11
CA LEU A 103 -8.92 -2.58 4.05
C LEU A 103 -8.93 -3.65 5.13
N VAL A 104 -7.77 -4.24 5.38
CA VAL A 104 -7.55 -5.15 6.50
C VAL A 104 -6.26 -4.74 7.18
N ARG A 105 -6.24 -4.75 8.52
CA ARG A 105 -5.00 -4.52 9.27
C ARG A 105 -4.93 -5.36 10.52
N LYS A 106 -3.71 -5.79 10.86
CA LYS A 106 -3.40 -6.50 12.10
C LYS A 106 -2.14 -5.93 12.73
N TYR A 107 -2.06 -6.02 14.05
CA TYR A 107 -0.83 -5.84 14.78
C TYR A 107 -0.23 -7.20 15.10
N TYR A 108 1.00 -7.42 14.68
CA TYR A 108 1.74 -8.65 14.90
C TYR A 108 2.77 -8.45 16.00
N SER A 109 2.74 -9.32 17.00
CA SER A 109 3.68 -9.30 18.12
C SER A 109 4.40 -10.64 18.24
N LEU A 110 5.64 -10.60 18.74
CA LEU A 110 6.36 -11.81 19.13
C LEU A 110 6.01 -12.15 20.59
N PRO A 111 5.93 -13.44 20.97
CA PRO A 111 5.56 -13.85 22.34
C PRO A 111 6.37 -13.21 23.48
N ASN A 112 7.62 -12.80 23.20
CA ASN A 112 8.51 -12.12 24.15
C ASN A 112 9.07 -10.81 23.59
N GLY A 113 8.46 -10.25 22.54
CA GLY A 113 8.92 -9.04 21.88
C GLY A 113 8.42 -7.79 22.58
N THR A 114 9.28 -6.78 22.70
CA THR A 114 8.91 -5.44 23.20
C THR A 114 8.32 -4.54 22.10
N SER A 115 8.26 -5.02 20.85
CA SER A 115 7.77 -4.26 19.70
C SER A 115 7.16 -5.19 18.66
N GLY A 116 6.20 -4.66 17.89
CA GLY A 116 5.44 -5.40 16.88
C GLY A 116 5.44 -4.73 15.52
N VAL A 117 4.82 -5.40 14.55
CA VAL A 117 4.65 -4.95 13.17
C VAL A 117 3.17 -4.71 12.90
N HIS A 118 2.80 -3.50 12.51
CA HIS A 118 1.49 -3.24 11.92
C HIS A 118 1.53 -3.66 10.46
N ALA A 119 0.69 -4.62 10.07
CA ALA A 119 0.51 -4.99 8.67
C ALA A 119 -0.85 -4.50 8.19
N THR A 120 -0.89 -3.87 7.02
CA THR A 120 -2.11 -3.36 6.40
C THR A 120 -2.16 -3.78 4.94
N ILE A 121 -3.34 -4.21 4.49
CA ILE A 121 -3.68 -4.43 3.09
C ILE A 121 -4.74 -3.40 2.73
N VAL A 122 -4.46 -2.55 1.74
CA VAL A 122 -5.46 -1.71 1.09
C VAL A 122 -5.69 -2.25 -0.31
N LEU A 123 -6.91 -2.64 -0.61
CA LEU A 123 -7.32 -3.14 -1.92
C LEU A 123 -8.20 -2.11 -2.61
N SER A 124 -7.73 -1.60 -3.75
CA SER A 124 -8.53 -0.66 -4.55
C SER A 124 -9.81 -1.31 -5.07
N GLY A 125 -10.93 -0.59 -5.02
CA GLY A 125 -12.18 -0.97 -5.69
C GLY A 125 -12.19 -0.59 -7.16
N ASP A 126 -13.35 -0.41 -7.77
CA ASP A 126 -13.48 0.19 -9.10
C ASP A 126 -12.91 1.60 -9.13
N ASP A 127 -13.14 2.37 -8.07
CA ASP A 127 -12.42 3.62 -7.84
C ASP A 127 -10.98 3.35 -7.37
N ARG A 128 -10.02 3.82 -8.16
CA ARG A 128 -8.58 3.57 -7.99
C ARG A 128 -7.87 4.63 -7.16
N SER A 129 -8.60 5.65 -6.68
CA SER A 129 -8.04 6.74 -5.89
C SER A 129 -7.62 6.34 -4.46
N SER A 130 -8.03 5.15 -4.01
CA SER A 130 -7.70 4.59 -2.69
C SER A 130 -6.21 4.28 -2.46
N ILE A 131 -5.42 4.13 -3.53
CA ILE A 131 -3.99 3.81 -3.42
C ILE A 131 -3.16 4.91 -4.09
N HIS A 132 -2.33 5.57 -3.29
CA HIS A 132 -1.38 6.59 -3.75
C HIS A 132 0.02 6.33 -3.15
N ARG A 133 0.96 7.25 -3.41
CA ARG A 133 2.32 7.19 -2.85
C ARG A 133 2.30 7.43 -1.33
N PRO A 134 2.88 6.54 -0.51
CA PRO A 134 2.83 6.66 0.95
C PRO A 134 3.56 7.89 1.49
N GLN A 135 4.56 8.38 0.74
CA GLN A 135 5.31 9.58 1.11
C GLN A 135 4.39 10.79 1.31
N VAL A 136 3.26 10.86 0.59
CA VAL A 136 2.29 11.97 0.70
C VAL A 136 1.53 11.89 2.03
N CYS A 137 0.97 10.74 2.39
CA CYS A 137 0.21 10.62 3.64
C CYS A 137 1.12 10.63 4.87
N MET A 138 2.31 10.04 4.79
CA MET A 138 3.24 10.00 5.93
C MET A 138 3.71 11.41 6.31
N THR A 139 4.05 12.23 5.32
CA THR A 139 4.43 13.63 5.56
C THR A 139 3.25 14.49 6.02
N ALA A 140 2.06 14.29 5.46
CA ALA A 140 0.83 14.94 5.93
C ALA A 140 0.46 14.57 7.38
N ALA A 141 0.81 13.36 7.83
CA ALA A 141 0.66 12.92 9.22
C ALA A 141 1.77 13.44 10.16
N GLY A 142 2.68 14.28 9.66
CA GLY A 142 3.73 14.94 10.43
C GLY A 142 5.01 14.14 10.57
N HIS A 143 5.22 13.08 9.77
CA HIS A 143 6.49 12.37 9.73
C HIS A 143 7.47 13.06 8.77
N GLU A 144 8.72 13.20 9.20
CA GLU A 144 9.85 13.49 8.34
C GLU A 144 10.43 12.17 7.82
N ILE A 145 10.62 12.06 6.51
CA ILE A 145 11.26 10.90 5.87
C ILE A 145 12.75 11.14 5.84
N VAL A 146 13.48 10.43 6.69
CA VAL A 146 14.94 10.53 6.85
C VAL A 146 15.66 9.78 5.73
N SER A 147 15.14 8.61 5.34
CA SER A 147 15.72 7.82 4.25
C SER A 147 14.64 7.02 3.51
N SER A 148 14.93 6.67 2.27
CA SER A 148 14.11 5.81 1.44
C SER A 148 15.02 4.82 0.73
N ARG A 149 14.81 3.52 0.94
CA ARG A 149 15.65 2.46 0.37
C ARG A 149 14.84 1.30 -0.16
N LEU A 150 15.32 0.67 -1.21
CA LEU A 150 14.77 -0.58 -1.75
C LEU A 150 15.49 -1.75 -1.09
N ILE A 151 14.75 -2.69 -0.51
CA ILE A 151 15.29 -3.98 -0.06
C ILE A 151 14.79 -5.10 -0.97
N HIS A 152 15.62 -6.12 -1.14
CA HIS A 152 15.33 -7.30 -1.94
C HIS A 152 15.19 -8.49 -0.99
N VAL A 153 13.99 -9.03 -0.89
CA VAL A 153 13.66 -10.13 0.03
C VAL A 153 13.56 -11.43 -0.76
N PRO A 154 14.48 -12.38 -0.57
CA PRO A 154 14.36 -13.70 -1.19
C PRO A 154 13.06 -14.39 -0.76
N LEU A 155 12.37 -15.01 -1.70
CA LEU A 155 11.16 -15.78 -1.45
C LEU A 155 11.41 -17.26 -1.74
N PRO A 156 10.85 -18.19 -0.95
CA PRO A 156 11.12 -19.62 -1.10
C PRO A 156 10.61 -20.21 -2.42
N ASN A 157 9.54 -19.64 -2.98
CA ASN A 157 8.81 -20.22 -4.12
C ASN A 157 9.09 -19.54 -5.46
N ARG A 158 10.11 -18.67 -5.56
CA ARG A 158 10.53 -18.06 -6.83
C ARG A 158 11.97 -17.55 -6.78
N ALA A 159 12.62 -17.45 -7.94
CA ALA A 159 13.98 -16.93 -8.07
C ALA A 159 14.07 -15.41 -7.85
N GLU A 160 13.10 -14.66 -8.38
CA GLU A 160 13.09 -13.21 -8.28
C GLU A 160 12.74 -12.73 -6.85
N PRO A 161 13.55 -11.86 -6.24
CA PRO A 161 13.26 -11.36 -4.90
C PRO A 161 12.00 -10.47 -4.90
N LEU A 162 11.34 -10.39 -3.75
CA LEU A 162 10.35 -9.35 -3.50
C LEU A 162 11.05 -8.02 -3.24
N GLU A 163 10.78 -7.05 -4.11
CA GLU A 163 11.18 -5.65 -3.91
C GLU A 163 10.24 -4.97 -2.91
N ILE A 164 10.79 -4.41 -1.83
CA ILE A 164 10.04 -3.63 -0.84
C ILE A 164 10.70 -2.25 -0.69
N MET A 165 9.90 -1.19 -0.79
CA MET A 165 10.35 0.16 -0.46
C MET A 165 10.25 0.37 1.05
N VAL A 166 11.32 0.76 1.71
CA VAL A 166 11.35 1.08 3.14
C VAL A 166 11.64 2.57 3.29
N LEU A 167 10.74 3.26 3.99
CA LEU A 167 10.90 4.64 4.43
C LEU A 167 11.28 4.62 5.90
N GLU A 168 12.43 5.20 6.24
CA GLU A 168 12.78 5.49 7.62
C GLU A 168 12.33 6.89 7.95
N MET A 169 11.65 7.02 9.08
CA MET A 169 10.97 8.25 9.45
C MET A 169 11.31 8.65 10.88
N THR A 170 11.17 9.93 11.14
CA THR A 170 11.14 10.51 12.49
C THR A 170 9.91 11.41 12.62
N ARG A 171 9.41 11.57 13.83
CA ARG A 171 8.38 12.54 14.16
C ARG A 171 8.68 13.12 15.53
N SER A 172 8.95 14.40 15.59
CA SER A 172 9.17 15.10 16.86
C SER A 172 7.83 15.31 17.57
N TYR A 173 7.84 15.10 18.88
CA TYR A 173 6.72 15.34 19.78
C TYR A 173 7.25 15.89 21.12
N ARG A 174 6.34 16.29 22.01
CA ARG A 174 6.70 16.63 23.39
C ARG A 174 6.32 15.46 24.29
N ASP A 175 7.25 15.02 25.12
CA ASP A 175 6.98 13.99 26.12
C ASP A 175 6.04 14.51 27.23
N GLU A 176 5.69 13.64 28.19
CA GLU A 176 4.82 13.98 29.32
C GLU A 176 5.38 15.12 30.19
N ASN A 177 6.70 15.35 30.16
CA ASN A 177 7.39 16.41 30.89
C ASN A 177 7.57 17.69 30.05
N GLY A 178 7.07 17.71 28.81
CA GLY A 178 7.20 18.83 27.88
C GLY A 178 8.54 18.92 27.16
N ASN A 179 9.46 17.96 27.35
CA ASN A 179 10.74 17.94 26.67
C ASN A 179 10.57 17.50 25.20
N PRO A 180 11.40 18.02 24.27
CA PRO A 180 11.45 17.50 22.91
C PRO A 180 11.87 16.03 22.90
N ALA A 181 11.10 15.19 22.22
CA ALA A 181 11.39 13.78 22.01
C ALA A 181 11.10 13.39 20.54
N ASP A 182 11.81 12.39 20.04
CA ASP A 182 11.65 11.91 18.67
C ASP A 182 11.10 10.48 18.64
N LEU A 183 10.06 10.29 17.85
CA LEU A 183 9.50 8.98 17.54
C LEU A 183 10.12 8.47 16.23
N ASN A 184 11.00 7.49 16.34
CA ASN A 184 11.66 6.86 15.20
C ASN A 184 10.86 5.63 14.73
N THR A 185 10.37 5.68 13.49
CA THR A 185 9.55 4.60 12.89
C THR A 185 10.04 4.24 11.51
N TYR A 186 9.62 3.09 11.00
CA TYR A 186 9.72 2.75 9.59
C TYR A 186 8.34 2.57 8.96
N TYR A 187 8.29 2.70 7.64
CA TYR A 187 7.15 2.37 6.83
C TYR A 187 7.61 1.66 5.56
N ALA A 188 7.34 0.36 5.46
CA ALA A 188 7.72 -0.49 4.35
C ALA A 188 6.50 -0.86 3.51
N TYR A 189 6.64 -0.90 2.18
CA TYR A 189 5.51 -1.20 1.31
C TYR A 189 5.89 -1.77 -0.05
N TRP A 190 4.92 -2.45 -0.65
CA TRP A 190 4.91 -2.85 -2.05
C TRP A 190 3.48 -2.93 -2.58
N PHE A 191 3.34 -2.98 -3.90
CA PHE A 191 2.07 -3.09 -4.60
C PHE A 191 1.95 -4.46 -5.25
N VAL A 192 0.75 -5.02 -5.23
CA VAL A 192 0.43 -6.30 -5.86
C VAL A 192 -0.74 -6.13 -6.82
N GLY A 193 -0.59 -6.61 -8.05
CA GLY A 193 -1.65 -6.70 -9.04
C GLY A 193 -1.71 -8.12 -9.61
N LYS A 194 -2.58 -8.37 -10.59
CA LYS A 194 -2.66 -9.67 -11.26
C LYS A 194 -1.31 -10.05 -11.88
N GLY A 195 -0.68 -11.09 -11.36
CA GLY A 195 0.59 -11.65 -11.86
C GLY A 195 1.81 -10.73 -11.73
N ARG A 196 1.74 -9.65 -10.94
CA ARG A 196 2.86 -8.71 -10.81
C ARG A 196 2.92 -8.00 -9.47
N GLU A 197 4.14 -7.70 -9.06
CA GLU A 197 4.43 -6.97 -7.83
C GLU A 197 5.45 -5.87 -8.11
N THR A 198 5.39 -4.76 -7.36
CA THR A 198 6.40 -3.71 -7.46
C THR A 198 6.43 -2.82 -6.22
N ALA A 199 7.63 -2.38 -5.83
CA ALA A 199 7.80 -1.31 -4.85
C ALA A 199 7.59 0.11 -5.42
N SER A 200 7.51 0.25 -6.75
CA SER A 200 7.44 1.56 -7.41
C SER A 200 6.03 1.91 -7.83
N HIS A 201 5.54 3.02 -7.28
CA HIS A 201 4.26 3.59 -7.69
C HIS A 201 4.24 3.98 -9.17
N LEU A 202 5.37 4.44 -9.73
CA LEU A 202 5.46 4.78 -11.15
C LEU A 202 5.38 3.53 -12.04
N LYS A 203 6.08 2.45 -11.69
CA LYS A 203 5.94 1.15 -12.38
C LYS A 203 4.48 0.67 -12.32
N ARG A 204 3.82 0.81 -11.17
CA ARG A 204 2.38 0.52 -11.02
C ARG A 204 1.52 1.34 -11.98
N MET A 205 1.69 2.67 -12.02
CA MET A 205 0.94 3.55 -12.94
C MET A 205 1.15 3.15 -14.40
N PHE A 206 2.39 2.83 -14.77
CA PHE A 206 2.71 2.34 -16.10
C PHE A 206 1.94 1.06 -16.44
N TRP A 207 1.98 0.04 -15.57
CA TRP A 207 1.26 -1.22 -15.80
C TRP A 207 -0.25 -1.05 -15.88
N MET A 208 -0.83 -0.20 -15.03
CA MET A 208 -2.25 0.13 -15.12
C MET A 208 -2.60 0.78 -16.46
N GLY A 209 -1.78 1.72 -16.95
CA GLY A 209 -1.99 2.34 -18.26
C GLY A 209 -1.84 1.33 -19.40
N TYR A 210 -0.81 0.49 -19.34
CA TYR A 210 -0.52 -0.53 -20.34
C TYR A 210 -1.68 -1.53 -20.48
N ASP A 211 -2.18 -2.10 -19.38
CA ASP A 211 -3.29 -3.05 -19.43
C ASP A 211 -4.57 -2.42 -19.98
N ARG A 212 -4.86 -1.18 -19.62
CA ARG A 212 -6.06 -0.48 -20.11
C ARG A 212 -5.98 -0.20 -21.61
N VAL A 213 -4.82 0.20 -22.11
CA VAL A 213 -4.63 0.57 -23.53
C VAL A 213 -4.48 -0.65 -24.42
N VAL A 214 -3.67 -1.63 -23.99
CA VAL A 214 -3.30 -2.79 -24.81
C VAL A 214 -4.33 -3.90 -24.66
N HIS A 215 -4.64 -4.28 -23.42
CA HIS A 215 -5.49 -5.43 -23.09
C HIS A 215 -6.95 -5.05 -22.89
N GLY A 216 -7.29 -3.76 -22.76
CA GLY A 216 -8.66 -3.33 -22.50
C GLY A 216 -9.19 -3.78 -21.15
N VAL A 217 -8.32 -4.02 -20.16
CA VAL A 217 -8.72 -4.47 -18.82
C VAL A 217 -8.15 -3.57 -17.74
N SER A 218 -8.88 -3.46 -16.62
CA SER A 218 -8.41 -2.78 -15.42
C SER A 218 -8.47 -3.74 -14.24
N HIS A 219 -7.30 -4.26 -13.86
CA HIS A 219 -7.16 -5.13 -12.69
C HIS A 219 -7.18 -4.35 -11.37
N ARG A 220 -7.59 -5.03 -10.29
CA ARG A 220 -7.42 -4.48 -8.94
C ARG A 220 -5.98 -4.56 -8.49
N TRP A 221 -5.55 -3.47 -7.86
CA TRP A 221 -4.27 -3.40 -7.19
C TRP A 221 -4.48 -3.36 -5.70
N ALA A 222 -3.60 -4.04 -5.01
CA ALA A 222 -3.44 -3.97 -3.58
C ALA A 222 -2.14 -3.26 -3.21
N TYR A 223 -2.16 -2.71 -2.02
CA TYR A 223 -1.07 -2.02 -1.38
C TYR A 223 -0.85 -2.67 -0.03
N ILE A 224 0.32 -3.30 0.11
CA ILE A 224 0.72 -3.96 1.35
C ILE A 224 1.69 -3.03 2.06
N ALA A 225 1.41 -2.77 3.33
CA ALA A 225 2.22 -1.90 4.16
C ALA A 225 2.56 -2.58 5.49
N LEU A 226 3.80 -2.41 5.90
CA LEU A 226 4.34 -2.82 7.19
C LEU A 226 4.90 -1.58 7.90
N SER A 227 4.54 -1.36 9.16
CA SER A 227 5.09 -0.25 9.94
C SER A 227 5.36 -0.65 11.38
N GLY A 228 6.29 0.07 12.01
CA GLY A 228 6.67 -0.19 13.39
C GLY A 228 7.77 0.76 13.86
N PRO A 229 8.20 0.63 15.12
CA PRO A 229 9.31 1.39 15.65
C PRO A 229 10.63 0.95 15.00
N ARG A 230 11.61 1.85 14.95
CA ARG A 230 12.99 1.54 14.60
C ARG A 230 13.96 2.14 15.62
N ASN A 231 15.12 1.51 15.78
CA ASN A 231 16.24 2.12 16.48
C ASN A 231 17.14 2.80 15.43
N PRO A 232 17.38 4.12 15.49
CA PRO A 232 18.23 4.80 14.52
C PRO A 232 19.71 4.35 14.56
N ALA A 233 20.16 3.71 15.65
CA ALA A 233 21.53 3.23 15.79
C ALA A 233 21.83 1.91 15.05
N ASN A 234 20.81 1.22 14.51
CA ASN A 234 21.00 -0.04 13.79
C ASN A 234 19.90 -0.29 12.75
N GLU A 235 20.15 -1.28 11.88
CA GLU A 235 19.24 -1.63 10.79
C GLU A 235 18.43 -2.92 11.07
N ASN A 236 18.27 -3.31 12.34
CA ASN A 236 17.58 -4.55 12.71
C ASN A 236 16.13 -4.60 12.18
N HIS A 237 15.50 -3.43 12.04
CA HIS A 237 14.17 -3.31 11.48
C HIS A 237 14.10 -3.79 10.02
N LEU A 238 15.18 -3.66 9.21
CA LEU A 238 15.23 -4.18 7.84
C LEU A 238 15.19 -5.70 7.82
N GLN A 239 15.93 -6.35 8.71
CA GLN A 239 15.90 -7.81 8.85
C GLN A 239 14.54 -8.30 9.35
N ALA A 240 13.91 -7.57 10.27
CA ALA A 240 12.55 -7.86 10.73
C ALA A 240 11.53 -7.76 9.59
N ILE A 241 11.58 -6.69 8.79
CA ILE A 241 10.74 -6.52 7.59
C ILE A 241 10.96 -7.68 6.62
N ALA A 242 12.21 -7.99 6.28
CA ALA A 242 12.53 -9.05 5.30
C ALA A 242 12.03 -10.43 5.76
N THR A 243 12.25 -10.76 7.03
CA THR A 243 11.84 -12.05 7.61
C THR A 243 10.31 -12.16 7.71
N PHE A 244 9.64 -11.09 8.16
CA PHE A 244 8.19 -11.06 8.26
C PHE A 244 7.54 -11.11 6.88
N ALA A 245 8.01 -10.29 5.93
CA ALA A 245 7.45 -10.23 4.60
C ALA A 245 7.61 -11.55 3.82
N SER A 246 8.75 -12.24 3.94
CA SER A 246 8.96 -13.54 3.26
C SER A 246 8.03 -14.63 3.79
N GLN A 247 7.67 -14.57 5.08
CA GLN A 247 6.73 -15.50 5.71
C GLN A 247 5.27 -15.13 5.45
N LEU A 248 4.96 -13.83 5.34
CA LEU A 248 3.62 -13.34 5.04
C LEU A 248 3.25 -13.58 3.57
N HIS A 249 4.20 -13.38 2.65
CA HIS A 249 3.95 -13.35 1.21
C HIS A 249 3.16 -14.56 0.67
N PRO A 250 3.48 -15.83 1.02
CA PRO A 250 2.73 -16.98 0.54
C PRO A 250 1.25 -16.98 0.96
N ALA A 251 0.91 -16.37 2.10
CA ALA A 251 -0.47 -16.28 2.59
C ALA A 251 -1.27 -15.15 1.91
N LEU A 252 -0.60 -14.21 1.24
CA LEU A 252 -1.27 -13.10 0.56
C LEU A 252 -1.75 -13.49 -0.84
N LEU A 253 -1.04 -14.39 -1.53
CA LEU A 253 -1.38 -14.76 -2.89
C LEU A 253 -2.61 -15.68 -2.91
N LYS A 254 -3.50 -15.47 -3.89
CA LYS A 254 -4.58 -16.42 -4.16
C LYS A 254 -3.95 -17.73 -4.69
N PRO A 255 -4.37 -18.90 -4.19
CA PRO A 255 -4.08 -20.16 -4.90
C PRO A 255 -4.70 -20.07 -6.30
N GLU A 256 -3.96 -20.53 -7.31
CA GLU A 256 -4.48 -20.68 -8.68
C GLU A 256 -5.63 -21.70 -8.75
#